data_AF-A0A660U7V8-F1
#
_entry.id   AF-A0A660U7V8-F1
#
_cell.length_a   1.000
_cell.length_b   1.000
_cell.length_c   1.000
_cell.angle_alpha   90.00
_cell.angle_beta   90.00
_cell.angle_gamma   90.00
#
_symmetry.space_group_name_H-M   'P 1'
#
loop_
_entity.id
_entity.type
_entity.pdbx_description
1 polymer ?
#
loop_
_entity_poly.entity_id
_entity_poly.type
_entity_poly.pdbx_seq_one_letter_code
_entity_poly.pdbx_strand_id
1 'polypeptide(L)' 'HTLFEVLKPEGVGVVMEAYHLCMMSRGVQKQNSKAVTSAMLGSFRTDRATRMEFLNLISSPLKG' A
#
# COMPACT_ATOMS: atom_id res chain seq x y z
N HIS A 1 18.21 -4.52 -3.76
CA HIS A 1 17.70 -5.38 -2.68
C HIS A 1 16.41 -4.81 -2.14
N THR A 2 15.39 -5.65 -1.95
CA THR A 2 14.08 -5.23 -1.43
C THR A 2 13.96 -5.52 0.08
N LEU A 3 12.95 -4.96 0.75
CA LEU A 3 12.72 -5.19 2.20
C LEU A 3 12.73 -6.68 2.57
N PHE A 4 12.12 -7.53 1.73
CA PHE A 4 12.03 -8.96 1.97
C PHE A 4 13.39 -9.66 1.89
N GLU A 5 14.24 -9.26 0.93
CA GLU A 5 15.58 -9.83 0.75
C GLU A 5 16.57 -9.39 1.82
N VAL A 6 16.53 -8.11 2.22
CA VAL A 6 17.50 -7.52 3.17
C VAL A 6 17.21 -7.97 4.59
N LEU A 7 15.93 -7.92 5.00
CA LEU A 7 15.55 -8.14 6.40
C LEU A 7 15.23 -9.59 6.73
N LYS A 8 15.01 -10.43 5.70
CA LYS A 8 14.52 -11.82 5.84
C LYS A 8 13.36 -11.96 6.84
N PRO A 9 12.30 -11.12 6.75
CA PRO A 9 11.20 -11.16 7.69
C PRO A 9 10.26 -12.33 7.39
N GLU A 10 9.38 -12.64 8.34
CA GLU A 10 8.30 -13.61 8.13
C GLU A 10 7.30 -13.15 7.04
N GLY A 11 7.11 -11.83 6.91
CA GLY A 11 6.30 -11.24 5.85
C GLY A 11 6.50 -9.74 5.71
N VAL A 12 6.03 -9.20 4.58
CA VAL A 12 6.07 -7.76 4.27
C VAL A 12 4.73 -7.34 3.69
N GLY A 13 4.12 -6.30 4.26
CA GLY A 13 2.97 -5.61 3.69
C GLY A 13 3.33 -4.18 3.32
N VAL A 14 3.07 -3.77 2.08
CA VAL A 14 3.26 -2.39 1.59
C VAL A 14 1.95 -1.89 1.03
N VAL A 15 1.54 -0.69 1.44
CA VAL A 15 0.45 0.08 0.81
C VAL A 15 0.99 1.46 0.46
N MET A 16 0.77 1.88 -0.77
CA MET A 16 1.21 3.16 -1.29
C MET A 16 0.01 3.90 -1.88
N GLU A 17 -0.07 5.18 -1.54
CA GLU A 17 -1.04 6.11 -2.06
C GLU A 17 -0.31 7.24 -2.78
N ALA A 18 -0.69 7.51 -4.04
CA ALA A 18 -0.04 8.54 -4.83
C ALA A 18 -1.01 9.28 -5.75
N TYR A 19 -0.67 10.52 -6.06
CA TYR A 19 -1.32 11.34 -7.07
C TYR A 19 -0.57 11.26 -8.39
N HIS A 20 -1.29 10.96 -9.47
CA HIS A 20 -0.71 10.92 -10.81
C HIS A 20 -0.76 12.30 -11.46
N LEU A 21 0.29 13.11 -11.26
CA LEU A 21 0.37 14.47 -11.80
C LEU A 21 0.20 14.54 -13.32
N CYS A 22 0.65 13.52 -14.06
CA CYS A 22 0.42 13.44 -15.50
C CYS A 22 -1.07 13.38 -15.88
N MET A 23 -1.92 12.76 -15.05
CA MET A 23 -3.37 12.67 -15.25
C MET A 23 -4.12 13.91 -14.73
N MET A 24 -3.50 14.68 -13.85
CA MET A 24 -4.05 15.91 -13.28
C MET A 24 -3.75 17.12 -14.17
N SER A 25 -2.53 17.19 -14.73
CA SER A 25 -2.02 18.39 -15.41
C SER A 25 -2.04 18.31 -16.94
N ARG A 26 -2.24 17.12 -17.53
CA ARG A 26 -2.35 16.93 -18.99
C ARG A 26 -3.43 15.89 -19.32
N GLY A 27 -4.14 16.05 -20.45
CA GLY A 27 -5.16 15.10 -20.89
C GLY A 27 -6.50 15.23 -20.14
N VAL A 28 -6.98 14.15 -19.50
CA VAL A 28 -8.35 14.00 -18.93
C VAL A 28 -8.63 14.94 -17.73
N GLN A 29 -7.62 15.66 -17.21
CA GLN A 29 -7.75 16.66 -16.14
C GLN A 29 -8.51 16.17 -14.89
N LYS A 30 -8.31 14.90 -14.51
CA LYS A 30 -8.95 14.33 -13.32
C LYS A 30 -8.21 14.84 -12.08
N GLN A 31 -8.67 15.96 -11.53
CA GLN A 31 -8.07 16.64 -10.37
C GLN A 31 -7.97 15.74 -9.12
N ASN A 32 -8.78 14.69 -9.05
CA ASN A 32 -8.76 13.71 -7.96
C ASN A 32 -8.17 12.36 -8.41
N SER A 33 -7.19 12.35 -9.31
CA SER A 33 -6.51 11.14 -9.75
C SER A 33 -5.59 10.60 -8.65
N LYS A 34 -6.19 9.82 -7.76
CA LYS A 34 -5.55 9.15 -6.63
C LYS A 34 -5.52 7.65 -6.91
N ALA A 35 -4.34 7.05 -6.81
CA ALA A 35 -4.15 5.60 -6.95
C ALA A 35 -3.62 5.03 -5.64
N VAL A 36 -4.23 3.92 -5.22
CA VAL A 36 -3.75 3.13 -4.09
C VAL A 36 -3.29 1.79 -4.63
N THR A 37 -2.05 1.41 -4.34
CA THR A 37 -1.49 0.11 -4.70
C THR A 37 -1.00 -0.60 -3.44
N SER A 38 -0.93 -1.93 -3.50
CA SER A 38 -0.43 -2.73 -2.39
C SER A 38 0.37 -3.94 -2.88
N ALA A 39 1.32 -4.37 -2.06
CA ALA A 39 2.11 -5.57 -2.27
C ALA A 39 2.26 -6.33 -0.95
N MET A 40 1.88 -7.61 -0.94
CA MET A 40 1.97 -8.48 0.24
C MET A 40 2.90 -9.65 -0.06
N LEU A 41 3.79 -9.99 0.87
CA LEU A 41 4.73 -11.12 0.82
C LEU A 41 4.75 -11.85 2.16
N GLY A 42 5.15 -13.13 2.15
CA GLY A 42 5.22 -13.97 3.35
C GLY A 42 3.88 -14.05 4.09
N SER A 43 3.90 -13.95 5.42
CA SER A 43 2.72 -14.04 6.29
C SER A 43 1.58 -13.09 5.89
N PHE A 44 1.88 -11.84 5.46
CA PHE A 44 0.85 -10.90 4.97
C PHE A 44 0.13 -11.37 3.70
N ARG A 45 0.74 -12.27 2.90
CA ARG A 45 0.11 -12.86 1.72
C ARG A 45 -0.67 -14.13 2.08
N THR A 46 -0.09 -15.00 2.88
CA THR A 46 -0.62 -16.35 3.14
C THR A 46 -1.65 -16.39 4.26
N ASP A 47 -1.50 -15.55 5.29
CA ASP A 47 -2.45 -15.45 6.38
C ASP A 47 -3.45 -14.30 6.16
N ARG A 48 -4.73 -14.68 6.09
CA ARG A 48 -5.84 -13.74 5.94
C ARG A 48 -6.04 -12.89 7.20
N ALA A 49 -5.86 -13.45 8.40
CA ALA A 49 -6.08 -12.69 9.64
C ALA A 49 -5.05 -11.57 9.77
N THR A 50 -3.76 -11.90 9.63
CA THR A 50 -2.67 -10.92 9.60
C THR A 50 -2.89 -9.83 8.53
N ARG A 51 -3.26 -10.23 7.30
CA ARG A 51 -3.55 -9.25 6.23
C ARG A 51 -4.70 -8.31 6.60
N MET A 52 -5.78 -8.83 7.16
CA MET A 52 -6.95 -8.02 7.51
C MET A 52 -6.64 -7.06 8.66
N GLU A 53 -5.93 -7.50 9.68
CA GLU A 53 -5.49 -6.63 10.79
C GLU A 53 -4.65 -5.47 10.27
N PHE A 54 -3.66 -5.75 9.42
CA PHE A 54 -2.83 -4.72 8.78
C PHE A 54 -3.65 -3.71 7.98
N LEU A 55 -4.54 -4.18 7.10
CA LEU A 55 -5.37 -3.31 6.27
C LEU A 55 -6.36 -2.47 7.11
N ASN A 56 -6.86 -3.00 8.21
CA ASN A 56 -7.74 -2.28 9.13
C ASN A 56 -6.98 -1.17 9.89
N LEU A 57 -5.74 -1.45 10.29
CA LEU A 57 -4.89 -0.47 10.99
C LEU A 57 -4.56 0.73 10.09
N ILE A 58 -4.20 0.50 8.83
CA ILE A 58 -3.83 1.57 7.90
C ILE A 58 -5.03 2.36 7.34
N SER A 59 -6.24 1.77 7.35
CA SER A 59 -7.47 2.43 6.88
C SER A 59 -8.15 3.25 7.98
N SER A 60 -7.74 3.07 9.23
CA SER A 60 -8.20 3.90 10.34
C SER A 60 -7.39 5.21 10.37
N PRO A 61 -8.03 6.40 10.46
CA PRO A 61 -7.29 7.64 10.62
C PRO A 61 -6.48 7.55 11.92
N LEU A 62 -5.15 7.66 11.81
CA LEU A 62 -4.28 7.81 12.97
C LEU A 62 -4.77 9.04 13.73
N LYS A 63 -5.33 8.84 14.93
CA LYS A 63 -5.65 9.93 15.84
C LYS A 63 -4.32 10.52 16.30
N GLY A 64 -3.90 11.60 15.64
CA GLY A 64 -2.88 12.54 16.09
C GLY A 64 -3.53 13.87 16.40
#